data_AF-A0A2S9F1J5-F1
#
_entry.id   AF-A0A2S9F1J5-F1
#
_cell.length_a   1.000
_cell.length_b   1.000
_cell.length_c   1.000
_cell.angle_alpha   90.00
_cell.angle_beta   90.00
_cell.angle_gamma   90.00
#
_symmetry.space_group_name_H-M   'P 1'
#
loop_
_entity.id
_entity.type
_entity.pdbx_description
1 polymer ?
#
loop_
_entity_poly.entity_id
_entity_poly.type
_entity_poly.pdbx_seq_one_letter_code
_entity_poly.pdbx_strand_id
1 'polypeptide(L)'
;QLRRFRSRHKDPVRQWKLSPMDLESVYRWEDYSRAKDQMMVHTDTPLSPWYIVESDIKKHARLNMMAHLLSTIDYYDVDTPKVKLPKKPVLSGDYQRPPRELSTYVDDHVATLIGDAE
;
A
#
# COMPACT_ATOMS: atom_id res chain seq x y z
N GLN A 1 -4.16 -19.83 6.68
CA GLN A 1 -5.17 -19.02 5.94
C GLN A 1 -6.46 -18.74 6.72
N LEU A 2 -7.12 -19.73 7.32
CA LEU A 2 -8.44 -19.62 7.98
C LEU A 2 -8.58 -18.48 9.02
N ARG A 3 -7.53 -18.23 9.83
CA ARG A 3 -7.48 -17.10 10.78
C ARG A 3 -7.76 -15.74 10.13
N ARG A 4 -7.27 -15.54 8.90
CA ARG A 4 -7.44 -14.28 8.16
C ARG A 4 -8.87 -14.09 7.68
N PHE A 5 -9.53 -15.16 7.23
CA PHE A 5 -10.94 -15.10 6.83
C PHE A 5 -11.85 -14.78 8.02
N ARG A 6 -11.64 -15.44 9.16
CA ARG A 6 -12.37 -15.12 10.41
C ARG A 6 -12.16 -13.66 10.84
N SER A 7 -10.94 -13.15 10.74
CA SER A 7 -10.64 -11.75 11.06
C SER A 7 -11.31 -10.76 10.09
N ARG A 8 -11.36 -11.05 8.79
CA ARG A 8 -12.03 -10.20 7.79
C ARG A 8 -13.55 -10.21 7.94
N HIS A 9 -14.14 -11.34 8.31
CA HIS A 9 -15.57 -11.44 8.55
C HIS A 9 -16.03 -10.57 9.75
N LYS A 10 -15.15 -10.40 10.75
CA LYS A 10 -15.44 -9.58 11.95
C LYS A 10 -15.11 -8.09 11.77
N ASP A 11 -14.47 -7.70 10.67
CA ASP A 11 -14.01 -6.33 10.42
C ASP A 11 -14.82 -5.70 9.27
N PRO A 12 -15.75 -4.77 9.55
CA PRO A 12 -16.64 -4.20 8.54
C PRO A 12 -15.89 -3.45 7.43
N VAL A 13 -14.68 -2.92 7.70
CA VAL A 13 -13.87 -2.20 6.72
C VAL A 13 -13.16 -3.16 5.74
N ARG A 14 -13.03 -4.44 6.11
CA ARG A 14 -12.30 -5.46 5.32
C ARG A 14 -13.21 -6.54 4.75
N GLN A 15 -14.49 -6.52 5.07
CA GLN A 15 -15.47 -7.52 4.67
C GLN A 15 -15.61 -7.62 3.14
N TRP A 16 -15.50 -6.50 2.41
CA TRP A 16 -15.54 -6.48 0.95
C TRP A 16 -14.44 -7.31 0.27
N LYS A 17 -13.38 -7.67 1.01
CA LYS A 17 -12.29 -8.56 0.54
C LYS A 17 -12.60 -10.06 0.69
N LEU A 18 -13.84 -10.40 1.02
CA LEU A 18 -14.33 -11.78 1.06
C LEU A 18 -15.35 -11.94 -0.06
N SER A 19 -15.05 -12.85 -0.98
CA SER A 19 -15.95 -13.28 -2.05
C SER A 19 -16.47 -14.70 -1.75
N PRO A 20 -17.59 -15.11 -2.38
CA PRO A 20 -18.04 -16.50 -2.31
C PRO A 20 -16.95 -17.50 -2.76
N MET A 21 -16.13 -17.11 -3.73
CA MET A 21 -15.02 -17.92 -4.24
C MET A 21 -13.92 -18.16 -3.20
N ASP A 22 -13.67 -17.20 -2.30
CA ASP A 22 -12.71 -17.38 -1.21
C ASP A 22 -13.14 -18.51 -0.27
N LEU A 23 -14.44 -18.74 -0.11
CA LEU A 23 -14.98 -19.79 0.74
C LEU A 23 -14.84 -21.17 0.08
N GLU A 24 -15.16 -21.26 -1.22
CA GLU A 24 -14.90 -22.46 -2.04
C GLU A 24 -13.42 -22.84 -2.05
N SER A 25 -12.52 -21.86 -2.05
CA SER A 25 -11.08 -22.10 -2.01
C SER A 25 -10.61 -22.85 -0.77
N VAL A 26 -11.34 -22.75 0.35
CA VAL A 26 -11.04 -23.50 1.57
C VAL A 26 -11.36 -24.97 1.40
N TYR A 27 -12.50 -25.30 0.77
CA TYR A 27 -12.90 -26.69 0.52
C TYR A 27 -12.01 -27.37 -0.50
N ARG A 28 -11.45 -26.60 -1.45
CA ARG A 28 -10.58 -27.09 -2.52
C ARG A 28 -9.09 -26.91 -2.23
N TRP A 29 -8.70 -26.81 -0.97
CA TRP A 29 -7.31 -26.55 -0.56
C TRP A 29 -6.31 -27.53 -1.19
N GLU A 30 -6.65 -28.82 -1.23
CA GLU A 30 -5.78 -29.84 -1.83
C GLU A 30 -5.67 -29.68 -3.35
N ASP A 31 -6.76 -29.38 -4.04
CA ASP A 31 -6.75 -29.17 -5.49
C ASP A 31 -5.90 -27.96 -5.88
N TYR A 32 -6.02 -26.85 -5.13
CA TYR A 32 -5.16 -25.68 -5.31
C TYR A 32 -3.69 -25.98 -5.02
N SER A 33 -3.41 -26.78 -3.98
CA SER A 33 -2.05 -27.18 -3.64
C SER A 33 -1.42 -28.02 -4.76
N ARG A 34 -2.17 -29.02 -5.27
CA ARG A 34 -1.75 -29.85 -6.40
C ARG A 34 -1.53 -29.03 -7.66
N ALA A 35 -2.43 -28.10 -7.98
CA ALA A 35 -2.30 -27.22 -9.14
C ALA A 35 -1.05 -26.32 -9.02
N LYS A 36 -0.77 -25.76 -7.84
CA LYS A 36 0.43 -24.98 -7.57
C LYS A 36 1.70 -25.82 -7.76
N ASP A 37 1.73 -27.03 -7.20
CA ASP A 37 2.90 -27.91 -7.34
C ASP A 37 3.15 -28.30 -8.81
N GLN A 38 2.08 -28.62 -9.56
CA GLN A 38 2.19 -28.90 -11.00
C GLN A 38 2.69 -27.70 -11.80
N MET A 39 2.20 -26.48 -11.49
CA MET A 39 2.68 -25.25 -12.11
C MET A 39 4.19 -25.06 -11.87
N MET A 40 4.65 -25.21 -10.63
CA MET A 40 6.07 -25.05 -10.28
C MET A 40 6.94 -26.05 -11.04
N VAL A 41 6.55 -27.33 -11.08
CA VAL A 41 7.31 -28.38 -11.79
C VAL A 41 7.51 -28.08 -13.28
N HIS A 42 6.51 -27.48 -13.94
CA HIS A 42 6.53 -27.28 -15.39
C HIS A 42 7.00 -25.89 -15.84
N THR A 43 6.97 -24.89 -14.95
CA THR A 43 7.22 -23.49 -15.32
C THR A 43 8.41 -22.87 -14.59
N ASP A 44 8.94 -23.52 -13.55
CA ASP A 44 10.19 -23.08 -12.90
C ASP A 44 11.39 -23.44 -13.78
N THR A 45 11.94 -22.43 -14.45
CA THR A 45 13.06 -22.61 -15.38
C THR A 45 14.22 -21.70 -15.00
N PRO A 46 15.48 -22.04 -15.35
CA PRO A 46 16.62 -21.19 -15.03
C PRO A 46 16.54 -19.77 -15.61
N LEU A 47 15.86 -19.59 -16.75
CA LEU A 47 15.62 -18.28 -17.37
C LEU A 47 14.49 -17.49 -16.70
N SER A 48 13.59 -18.16 -15.99
CA SER A 48 12.42 -17.56 -15.33
C SER A 48 12.10 -18.34 -14.07
N PRO A 49 12.91 -18.17 -13.01
CA PRO A 49 12.76 -18.93 -11.78
C PRO A 49 11.58 -18.43 -10.94
N TRP A 50 10.91 -19.37 -10.26
CA TRP A 50 9.92 -19.07 -9.24
C TRP A 50 10.56 -19.03 -7.86
N TYR A 51 10.29 -17.97 -7.10
CA TYR A 51 10.73 -17.83 -5.71
C TYR A 51 9.58 -17.96 -4.72
N ILE A 52 9.72 -18.86 -3.75
CA ILE A 52 8.73 -19.08 -2.69
C ILE A 52 9.01 -18.11 -1.54
N VAL A 53 8.01 -17.31 -1.16
CA VAL A 53 8.10 -16.36 -0.04
C VAL A 53 7.08 -16.73 1.04
N GLU A 54 7.60 -17.08 2.21
CA GLU A 54 6.76 -17.40 3.37
C GLU A 54 5.93 -16.19 3.82
N SER A 55 4.60 -16.35 3.78
CA SER A 55 3.68 -15.21 3.89
C SER A 55 2.87 -15.15 5.18
N ASP A 56 3.13 -16.01 6.17
CA ASP A 56 2.37 -16.08 7.42
C ASP A 56 2.40 -14.76 8.20
N ILE A 57 3.58 -14.13 8.28
CA ILE A 57 3.78 -12.78 8.83
C ILE A 57 3.95 -11.78 7.68
N LYS A 58 2.90 -11.00 7.41
CA LYS A 58 2.85 -10.07 6.26
C LYS A 58 4.01 -9.08 6.21
N LYS A 59 4.48 -8.58 7.37
CA LYS A 59 5.61 -7.64 7.42
C LYS A 59 6.90 -8.31 6.95
N HIS A 60 7.18 -9.52 7.43
CA HIS A 60 8.38 -10.26 7.04
C HIS A 60 8.34 -10.66 5.56
N ALA A 61 7.18 -11.15 5.09
CA ALA A 61 7.01 -11.51 3.69
C ALA A 61 7.31 -10.34 2.73
N ARG A 62 6.84 -9.13 3.08
CA ARG A 62 7.10 -7.91 2.30
C ARG A 62 8.58 -7.55 2.32
N LEU A 63 9.22 -7.55 3.48
CA LEU A 63 10.64 -7.23 3.60
C LEU A 63 11.51 -8.25 2.85
N ASN A 64 11.22 -9.55 2.97
CA ASN A 64 11.95 -10.60 2.28
C ASN A 64 11.81 -10.47 0.75
N MET A 65 10.59 -10.22 0.25
CA MET A 65 10.36 -10.00 -1.17
C MET A 65 11.08 -8.75 -1.68
N MET A 66 10.98 -7.62 -0.96
CA MET A 66 11.67 -6.37 -1.34
C MET A 66 13.19 -6.56 -1.35
N ALA A 67 13.76 -7.18 -0.32
CA ALA A 67 15.18 -7.44 -0.22
C ALA A 67 15.67 -8.38 -1.35
N HIS A 68 14.92 -9.45 -1.63
CA HIS A 68 15.25 -10.36 -2.72
C HIS A 68 15.22 -9.65 -4.08
N LEU A 69 14.14 -8.92 -4.38
CA LEU A 69 14.02 -8.18 -5.65
C LEU A 69 15.16 -7.17 -5.83
N LEU A 70 15.46 -6.37 -4.79
CA LEU A 70 16.56 -5.41 -4.83
C LEU A 70 17.93 -6.08 -4.97
N SER A 71 18.12 -7.30 -4.44
CA SER A 71 19.37 -8.04 -4.63
C SER A 71 19.56 -8.58 -6.06
N THR A 72 18.47 -8.70 -6.83
CA THR A 72 18.50 -9.21 -8.21
C THR A 72 18.71 -8.13 -9.27
N ILE A 73 18.60 -6.85 -8.89
CA ILE A 73 18.68 -5.71 -9.81
C ILE A 73 19.83 -4.83 -9.34
N ASP A 74 20.75 -4.50 -10.24
CA ASP A 74 21.76 -3.49 -9.95
C ASP A 74 21.09 -2.11 -9.92
N TYR A 75 21.10 -1.47 -8.76
CA TYR A 75 20.52 -0.14 -8.56
C TYR A 75 21.54 0.77 -7.89
N TYR A 76 21.48 2.05 -8.24
CA TYR A 76 22.35 3.08 -7.73
C TYR A 76 21.51 4.27 -7.27
N ASP A 77 22.07 5.05 -6.36
CA ASP A 77 21.45 6.30 -5.94
C ASP A 77 21.44 7.29 -7.11
N VAL A 78 20.24 7.78 -7.43
CA VAL A 78 20.03 8.81 -8.44
C VAL A 78 19.97 10.15 -7.73
N ASP A 79 20.82 11.11 -8.13
CA ASP A 79 20.76 12.45 -7.57
C ASP A 79 19.43 13.12 -7.93
N THR A 80 18.72 13.60 -6.92
CA THR A 80 17.42 14.25 -7.11
C THR A 80 17.64 15.75 -7.20
N PRO A 81 17.09 16.43 -8.23
CA PRO A 81 17.28 17.87 -8.35
C PRO A 81 16.65 18.55 -7.13
N LYS A 82 17.47 19.26 -6.36
CA LYS A 82 17.01 20.04 -5.21
C LYS A 82 16.13 21.17 -5.71
N VAL A 83 14.81 21.02 -5.55
CA VAL A 83 13.85 22.09 -5.82
C VAL A 83 14.09 23.20 -4.80
N LYS A 84 14.61 24.34 -5.26
CA LYS A 84 14.73 25.54 -4.43
C LYS A 84 13.35 26.16 -4.30
N LEU A 85 12.71 25.96 -3.15
CA LEU A 85 11.51 26.73 -2.81
C LEU A 85 11.89 28.21 -2.63
N PRO A 86 11.11 29.14 -3.18
CA PRO A 86 11.35 30.55 -2.95
C PRO A 86 11.09 30.89 -1.47
N LYS A 87 11.90 31.76 -0.87
CA LYS A 87 11.75 32.19 0.54
C LYS A 87 10.40 32.89 0.80
N LYS A 88 9.79 33.43 -0.25
CA LYS A 88 8.50 34.13 -0.20
C LYS A 88 7.71 33.80 -1.47
N PRO A 89 6.38 33.80 -1.44
CA PRO A 89 5.56 33.71 -2.63
C PRO A 89 5.95 34.81 -3.62
N VAL A 90 6.03 34.47 -4.91
CA VAL A 90 6.22 35.48 -5.96
C VAL A 90 4.90 36.23 -6.11
N LEU A 91 4.86 37.47 -5.63
CA LEU A 91 3.68 38.33 -5.76
C LEU A 91 3.79 39.05 -7.12
N SER A 92 2.82 38.83 -8.00
CA SER A 92 2.79 39.41 -9.35
C SER A 92 2.54 40.93 -9.39
N GLY A 93 2.60 41.63 -8.25
CA GLY A 93 2.30 43.07 -8.12
C GLY A 93 0.81 43.42 -8.25
N ASP A 94 0.12 42.77 -9.18
CA ASP A 94 -1.24 43.14 -9.60
C ASP A 94 -2.35 42.34 -8.89
N TYR A 95 -1.98 41.33 -8.10
CA TYR A 95 -2.94 40.48 -7.40
C TYR A 95 -3.22 40.99 -5.99
N GLN A 96 -4.43 41.51 -5.77
CA GLN A 96 -4.98 41.79 -4.45
C GLN A 96 -5.94 40.67 -4.06
N ARG A 97 -5.61 39.94 -2.98
CA ARG A 97 -6.52 38.94 -2.42
C ARG A 97 -7.75 39.67 -1.84
N PRO A 98 -8.99 39.25 -2.19
CA PRO A 98 -10.18 39.85 -1.61
C PRO A 98 -10.20 39.71 -0.08
N PRO A 99 -10.83 40.65 0.64
CA PRO A 99 -11.00 40.54 2.08
C PRO A 99 -11.60 39.19 2.48
N ARG A 100 -11.06 38.59 3.54
CA ARG A 100 -11.53 37.28 4.04
C ARG A 100 -13.01 37.32 4.41
N GLU A 101 -13.52 38.46 4.86
CA GLU A 101 -14.92 38.70 5.23
C GLU A 101 -15.93 38.40 4.12
N LEU A 102 -15.51 38.42 2.84
CA LEU A 102 -16.37 38.06 1.71
C LEU A 102 -16.54 36.53 1.52
N SER A 103 -15.79 35.72 2.26
CA SER A 103 -15.80 34.26 2.17
C SER A 103 -16.54 33.65 3.35
N THR A 104 -17.39 32.65 3.09
CA THR A 104 -17.99 31.82 4.14
C THR A 104 -16.98 30.78 4.60
N TYR A 105 -16.49 30.91 5.83
CA TYR A 105 -15.58 29.94 6.44
C TYR A 105 -16.35 28.86 7.19
N VAL A 106 -15.79 27.66 7.20
CA VAL A 106 -16.24 26.58 8.07
C VAL A 106 -15.51 26.74 9.41
N ASP A 107 -16.22 26.48 10.51
CA ASP A 107 -15.66 26.54 11.85
C ASP A 107 -14.46 25.58 12.01
N ASP A 108 -13.41 26.04 12.68
CA ASP A 108 -12.26 25.20 13.01
C ASP A 108 -12.59 24.29 14.19
N HIS A 109 -13.31 23.21 13.89
CA HIS A 109 -13.65 22.20 14.87
C HIS A 109 -12.40 21.49 15.44
N VAL A 110 -11.29 21.45 14.71
CA VAL A 110 -10.08 20.74 15.15
C VAL A 110 -9.40 21.48 16.29
N ALA A 111 -9.38 22.82 16.25
CA ALA A 111 -8.91 23.65 17.37
C ALA A 111 -9.66 23.32 18.67
N THR A 112 -10.95 22.97 18.60
CA THR A 112 -11.74 22.57 19.79
C THR A 112 -11.36 21.20 20.36
N LEU A 113 -10.74 20.32 19.55
CA LEU A 113 -10.40 18.95 19.93
C LEU A 113 -8.94 18.79 20.36
N ILE A 114 -8.02 19.54 19.75
CA ILE A 114 -6.56 19.36 19.94
C ILE A 114 -5.92 20.61 20.58
N GLY A 115 -6.67 21.71 20.72
CA GLY A 115 -6.12 23.03 21.03
C GLY A 115 -5.44 23.65 19.80
N ASP A 116 -5.20 24.96 19.83
CA ASP A 116 -4.50 25.65 18.75
C ASP A 116 -3.09 25.07 18.58
N ALA A 117 -2.85 24.42 17.45
CA ALA A 117 -1.53 24.02 17.02
C ALA A 117 -0.92 25.21 16.25
N GLU A 118 -0.13 26.03 16.95
CA GLU A 118 0.90 26.85 16.30
C GLU A 118 1.97 25.96 15.65
#